data_AF-A0A948YBV6-F1
#
_entry.id   AF-A0A948YBV6-F1
#
_cell.length_a   1.000
_cell.length_b   1.000
_cell.length_c   1.000
_cell.angle_alpha   90.00
_cell.angle_beta   90.00
_cell.angle_gamma   90.00
#
_symmetry.space_group_name_H-M   'P 1'
#
loop_
_entity.id
_entity.type
_entity.pdbx_description
1 polymer ?
#
loop_
_entity_poly.entity_id
_entity_poly.type
_entity_poly.pdbx_seq_one_letter_code
_entity_poly.pdbx_strand_id
1 'polypeptide(L)'
;RTAEEEKKEFTRKPLDLLFEKYSLTSREGLLLTEKMWIELFNFGILEQEEITESFDNSKYFVVESPKEWIPLWHYHELEDDDFKERLKLVVNNFNNNEYKEHEVLLHVVGILLRLSKLKLYDKSSIEIVNKAKDNIDKNLEILEKNIHKDLEYSSFGLGYMEAETDELIEVKDYLLYKTHESINNNLEDIGIELIDLLNDNNYEEFKNELSESFVNNLQELPIFSKIDVGSFFNTILNIKHSTLRRILPTIEKRYSQATINELLVDELEFWHEFEKLLDKELPKREKTLKGVWLNILKDRVKGKIIDKLQKAKDNKALNQTDETVG
;
A
#
# COMPACT_ATOMS: atom_id res chain seq x y z
N ARG A 1 23.81 -29.12 -19.56
CA ARG A 1 23.55 -27.71 -19.29
C ARG A 1 24.81 -27.11 -18.70
N THR A 2 25.35 -26.07 -19.30
CA THR A 2 26.61 -25.43 -18.88
C THR A 2 26.33 -24.35 -17.82
N ALA A 3 27.31 -24.06 -16.96
CA ALA A 3 27.20 -23.07 -15.88
C ALA A 3 26.88 -21.63 -16.37
N GLU A 4 27.02 -21.35 -17.67
CA GLU A 4 26.56 -20.11 -18.31
C GLU A 4 25.07 -20.10 -18.65
N GLU A 5 24.45 -21.26 -18.88
CA GLU A 5 22.99 -21.38 -19.05
C GLU A 5 22.27 -21.19 -17.71
N GLU A 6 22.83 -21.73 -16.62
CA GLU A 6 22.28 -21.58 -15.26
C GLU A 6 22.41 -20.13 -14.72
N LYS A 7 23.44 -19.38 -15.13
CA LYS A 7 23.57 -17.95 -14.77
C LYS A 7 22.60 -17.03 -15.53
N LYS A 8 22.19 -17.40 -16.75
CA LYS A 8 21.16 -16.67 -17.52
C LYS A 8 19.74 -16.92 -17.00
N GLU A 9 19.51 -18.03 -16.30
CA GLU A 9 18.21 -18.39 -15.72
C GLU A 9 17.87 -17.53 -14.48
N PHE A 10 18.88 -17.01 -13.78
CA PHE A 10 18.70 -16.22 -12.54
C PHE A 10 18.45 -14.71 -12.74
N THR A 11 18.38 -14.24 -14.00
CA THR A 11 18.18 -12.81 -14.34
C THR A 11 16.93 -12.54 -15.19
N ARG A 12 16.17 -13.59 -15.54
CA ARG A 12 14.95 -13.46 -16.34
C ARG A 12 13.74 -13.30 -15.43
N LYS A 13 12.90 -12.30 -15.70
CA LYS A 13 11.66 -12.11 -14.96
C LYS A 13 10.75 -13.32 -15.22
N PRO A 14 9.95 -13.80 -14.24
CA PRO A 14 9.10 -14.98 -14.42
C PRO A 14 8.21 -14.94 -15.67
N LEU A 15 7.78 -13.74 -16.06
CA LEU A 15 6.99 -13.52 -17.27
C LEU A 15 7.77 -13.76 -18.57
N ASP A 16 9.07 -13.46 -18.60
CA ASP A 16 9.92 -13.67 -19.78
C ASP A 16 9.98 -15.17 -20.12
N LEU A 17 10.14 -16.01 -19.09
CA LEU A 17 10.14 -17.47 -19.21
C LEU A 17 8.81 -18.00 -19.73
N LEU A 18 7.73 -17.34 -19.36
CA LEU A 18 6.37 -17.72 -19.70
C LEU A 18 6.07 -17.43 -21.18
N PHE A 19 6.45 -16.24 -21.64
CA PHE A 19 6.32 -15.84 -23.05
C PHE A 19 7.16 -16.71 -23.98
N GLU A 20 8.39 -17.06 -23.56
CA GLU A 20 9.27 -17.96 -24.30
C GLU A 20 8.70 -19.39 -24.34
N LYS A 21 8.21 -19.91 -23.21
CA LYS A 21 7.65 -21.27 -23.10
C LYS A 21 6.41 -21.47 -23.98
N TYR A 22 5.55 -20.45 -24.08
CA TYR A 22 4.28 -20.53 -24.81
C TYR A 22 4.29 -19.79 -26.15
N SER A 23 5.47 -19.33 -26.61
CA SER A 23 5.64 -18.60 -27.89
C SER A 23 4.71 -17.39 -28.04
N LEU A 24 4.48 -16.66 -26.95
CA LEU A 24 3.66 -15.45 -26.96
C LEU A 24 4.46 -14.29 -27.57
N THR A 25 3.86 -13.54 -28.49
CA THR A 25 4.58 -12.60 -29.38
C THR A 25 4.51 -11.14 -28.93
N SER A 26 3.62 -10.76 -28.02
CA SER A 26 3.50 -9.37 -27.56
C SER A 26 2.97 -9.25 -26.14
N ARG A 27 3.58 -8.36 -25.34
CA ARG A 27 3.11 -7.95 -24.01
C ARG A 27 2.07 -6.83 -24.09
N GLU A 28 1.92 -6.21 -25.26
CA GLU A 28 1.07 -5.04 -25.42
C GLU A 28 -0.40 -5.44 -25.48
N GLY A 29 -1.15 -5.04 -24.46
CA GLY A 29 -2.57 -5.35 -24.32
C GLY A 29 -2.82 -6.79 -23.95
N LEU A 30 -2.18 -7.27 -22.90
CA LEU A 30 -2.65 -8.49 -22.24
C LEU A 30 -4.04 -8.24 -21.64
N LEU A 31 -4.89 -9.26 -21.69
CA LEU A 31 -6.23 -9.21 -21.10
C LEU A 31 -6.18 -9.24 -19.56
N LEU A 32 -5.20 -9.96 -19.03
CA LEU A 32 -4.88 -10.04 -17.60
C LEU A 32 -3.53 -9.35 -17.34
N THR A 33 -3.34 -8.78 -16.15
CA THR A 33 -2.05 -8.18 -15.76
C THR A 33 -0.92 -9.23 -15.76
N GLU A 34 0.34 -8.78 -15.84
CA GLU A 34 1.51 -9.68 -15.83
C GLU A 34 1.53 -10.57 -14.58
N LYS A 35 1.19 -10.00 -13.41
CA LYS A 35 1.07 -10.71 -12.14
C LYS A 35 0.04 -11.84 -12.23
N MET A 36 -1.15 -11.55 -12.74
CA MET A 36 -2.23 -12.53 -12.86
C MET A 36 -1.88 -13.65 -13.84
N TRP A 37 -1.15 -13.37 -14.92
CA TRP A 37 -0.65 -14.45 -15.78
C TRP A 37 0.30 -15.37 -15.02
N ILE A 38 1.22 -14.82 -14.23
CA ILE A 38 2.14 -15.61 -13.40
C ILE A 38 1.35 -16.49 -12.40
N GLU A 39 0.36 -15.91 -11.73
CA GLU A 39 -0.47 -16.63 -10.75
C GLU A 39 -1.31 -17.74 -11.37
N LEU A 40 -1.93 -17.46 -12.52
CA LEU A 40 -2.71 -18.45 -13.27
C LEU A 40 -1.85 -19.66 -13.64
N PHE A 41 -0.62 -19.44 -14.12
CA PHE A 41 0.25 -20.53 -14.55
C PHE A 41 0.92 -21.27 -13.38
N ASN A 42 1.14 -20.61 -12.24
CA ASN A 42 1.75 -21.23 -11.07
C ASN A 42 0.74 -21.96 -10.17
N PHE A 43 -0.43 -21.37 -9.98
CA PHE A 43 -1.41 -21.80 -8.99
C PHE A 43 -2.73 -22.27 -9.60
N GLY A 44 -3.01 -21.94 -10.87
CA GLY A 44 -4.23 -22.35 -11.57
C GLY A 44 -5.50 -21.66 -11.07
N ILE A 45 -5.36 -20.63 -10.22
CA ILE A 45 -6.45 -19.89 -9.60
C ILE A 45 -6.19 -18.39 -9.71
N LEU A 46 -7.26 -17.62 -9.85
CA LEU A 46 -7.26 -16.16 -9.89
C LEU A 46 -8.47 -15.68 -9.09
N GLU A 47 -8.32 -14.57 -8.39
CA GLU A 47 -9.42 -13.95 -7.64
C GLU A 47 -10.39 -13.27 -8.62
N GLN A 48 -11.69 -13.41 -8.37
CA GLN A 48 -12.73 -12.96 -9.29
C GLN A 48 -12.74 -11.43 -9.42
N GLU A 49 -12.48 -10.71 -8.33
CA GLU A 49 -12.38 -9.26 -8.30
C GLU A 49 -11.22 -8.77 -9.19
N GLU A 50 -10.03 -9.36 -9.08
CA GLU A 50 -8.87 -9.01 -9.92
C GLU A 50 -9.12 -9.31 -11.40
N ILE A 51 -9.83 -10.40 -11.70
CA ILE A 51 -10.28 -10.70 -13.07
C ILE A 51 -11.18 -9.57 -13.57
N THR A 52 -12.25 -9.28 -12.83
CA THR A 52 -13.25 -8.29 -13.25
C THR A 52 -12.61 -6.93 -13.49
N GLU A 53 -11.74 -6.49 -12.57
CA GLU A 53 -10.98 -5.26 -12.70
C GLU A 53 -10.06 -5.26 -13.94
N SER A 54 -9.33 -6.35 -14.19
CA SER A 54 -8.45 -6.43 -15.35
C SER A 54 -9.23 -6.45 -16.67
N PHE A 55 -10.44 -6.99 -16.68
CA PHE A 55 -11.34 -6.94 -17.84
C PHE A 55 -11.88 -5.53 -18.05
N ASP A 56 -12.43 -4.88 -17.02
CA ASP A 56 -12.96 -3.52 -17.09
C ASP A 56 -11.90 -2.50 -17.56
N ASN A 57 -10.64 -2.75 -17.19
CA ASN A 57 -9.47 -1.97 -17.56
C ASN A 57 -8.81 -2.40 -18.87
N SER A 58 -9.29 -3.45 -19.52
CA SER A 58 -8.71 -3.95 -20.76
C SER A 58 -9.13 -3.09 -21.94
N LYS A 59 -8.16 -2.75 -22.81
CA LYS A 59 -8.43 -2.09 -24.11
C LYS A 59 -9.48 -2.80 -24.97
N TYR A 60 -9.74 -4.10 -24.73
CA TYR A 60 -10.71 -4.90 -25.48
C TYR A 60 -12.14 -4.82 -24.93
N PHE A 61 -12.30 -4.38 -23.68
CA PHE A 61 -13.57 -4.39 -22.94
C PHE A 61 -13.94 -3.01 -22.39
N VAL A 62 -13.31 -1.94 -22.89
CA VAL A 62 -13.76 -0.56 -22.66
C VAL A 62 -15.18 -0.40 -23.24
N VAL A 63 -16.19 -0.68 -22.42
CA VAL A 63 -17.60 -0.46 -22.72
C VAL A 63 -17.94 0.99 -22.35
N GLU A 64 -18.28 1.78 -23.37
CA GLU A 64 -19.17 2.96 -23.34
C GLU A 64 -19.01 4.00 -22.21
N SER A 65 -17.79 4.46 -21.93
CA SER A 65 -17.47 5.87 -21.65
C SER A 65 -15.99 5.96 -21.29
N PRO A 66 -15.06 5.98 -22.26
CA PRO A 66 -13.65 6.12 -21.94
C PRO A 66 -13.48 7.40 -21.12
N LYS A 67 -12.88 7.28 -19.93
CA LYS A 67 -12.48 8.43 -19.12
C LYS A 67 -11.79 9.43 -20.05
N GLU A 68 -12.10 10.71 -19.91
CA GLU A 68 -11.85 11.73 -20.92
C GLU A 68 -10.36 11.93 -21.25
N TRP A 69 -9.47 11.45 -20.37
CA TRP A 69 -8.02 11.46 -20.53
C TRP A 69 -7.49 10.32 -21.42
N ILE A 70 -8.22 9.21 -21.58
CA ILE A 70 -7.77 8.03 -22.34
C ILE A 70 -7.45 8.41 -23.80
N PRO A 71 -8.31 9.16 -24.54
CA PRO A 71 -7.95 9.60 -25.88
C PRO A 71 -6.67 10.45 -25.94
N LEU A 72 -6.38 11.26 -24.91
CA LEU A 72 -5.12 12.02 -24.85
C LEU A 72 -3.91 11.15 -24.54
N TRP A 73 -4.09 10.02 -23.87
CA TRP A 73 -3.02 9.03 -23.77
C TRP A 73 -2.62 8.54 -25.18
N HIS A 74 -3.59 8.41 -26.09
CA HIS A 74 -3.37 8.11 -27.50
C HIS A 74 -3.22 9.36 -28.39
N TYR A 75 -2.66 10.47 -27.88
CA TYR A 75 -2.66 11.76 -28.61
C TYR A 75 -2.10 11.73 -30.03
N HIS A 76 -1.21 10.79 -30.36
CA HIS A 76 -0.60 10.65 -31.68
C HIS A 76 -1.56 10.08 -32.73
N GLU A 77 -2.72 9.58 -32.31
CA GLU A 77 -3.80 9.08 -33.17
C GLU A 77 -4.92 10.11 -33.37
N LEU A 78 -4.85 11.27 -32.68
CA LEU A 78 -5.87 12.31 -32.74
C LEU A 78 -5.60 13.32 -33.85
N GLU A 79 -6.67 13.76 -34.51
CA GLU A 79 -6.64 14.93 -35.39
C GLU A 79 -6.58 16.23 -34.56
N ASP A 80 -6.08 17.31 -35.16
CA ASP A 80 -5.79 18.58 -34.47
C ASP A 80 -6.98 19.16 -33.68
N ASP A 81 -8.19 19.07 -34.22
CA ASP A 81 -9.39 19.63 -33.58
C ASP A 81 -9.85 18.75 -32.42
N ASP A 82 -9.85 17.43 -32.60
CA ASP A 82 -10.17 16.46 -31.55
C ASP A 82 -9.17 16.56 -30.39
N PHE A 83 -7.88 16.69 -30.70
CA PHE A 83 -6.83 16.89 -29.69
C PHE A 83 -7.10 18.14 -28.85
N LYS A 84 -7.40 19.29 -29.48
CA LYS A 84 -7.68 20.55 -28.77
C LYS A 84 -8.91 20.44 -27.87
N GLU A 85 -9.98 19.81 -28.35
CA GLU A 85 -11.20 19.62 -27.55
C GLU A 85 -10.95 18.74 -26.33
N ARG A 86 -10.27 17.60 -26.53
CA ARG A 86 -9.92 16.66 -25.45
C ARG A 86 -8.98 17.31 -24.42
N LEU A 87 -7.95 18.01 -24.90
CA LEU A 87 -6.99 18.69 -24.04
C LEU A 87 -7.69 19.74 -23.17
N LYS A 88 -8.59 20.54 -23.77
CA LYS A 88 -9.36 21.55 -23.04
C LYS A 88 -10.19 20.93 -21.91
N LEU A 89 -10.84 19.80 -22.17
CA LEU A 89 -11.66 19.11 -21.18
C LEU A 89 -10.81 18.59 -20.01
N VAL A 90 -9.72 17.86 -20.29
CA VAL A 90 -8.81 17.34 -19.26
C VAL A 90 -8.17 18.47 -18.44
N VAL A 91 -7.73 19.53 -19.10
CA VAL A 91 -7.13 20.69 -18.41
C VAL A 91 -8.16 21.40 -17.53
N ASN A 92 -9.41 21.51 -17.97
CA ASN A 92 -10.48 22.09 -17.14
C ASN A 92 -10.71 21.26 -15.87
N ASN A 93 -10.86 19.94 -16.02
CA ASN A 93 -11.09 19.03 -14.91
C ASN A 93 -9.90 19.02 -13.93
N PHE A 94 -8.67 19.02 -14.47
CA PHE A 94 -7.43 19.12 -13.69
C PHE A 94 -7.34 20.45 -12.93
N ASN A 95 -7.74 21.56 -13.56
CA ASN A 95 -7.72 22.88 -12.93
C ASN A 95 -8.76 23.02 -11.82
N ASN A 96 -9.91 22.34 -11.96
CA ASN A 96 -11.00 22.37 -11.00
C ASN A 96 -10.88 21.32 -9.88
N ASN A 97 -9.86 20.47 -9.92
CA ASN A 97 -9.64 19.37 -8.98
C ASN A 97 -10.72 18.27 -9.02
N GLU A 98 -11.16 17.92 -10.22
CA GLU A 98 -12.26 16.95 -10.42
C GLU A 98 -11.79 15.49 -10.37
N TYR A 99 -10.48 15.22 -10.39
CA TYR A 99 -9.92 13.88 -10.31
C TYR A 99 -9.83 13.37 -8.88
N LYS A 100 -10.61 12.32 -8.61
CA LYS A 100 -10.78 11.71 -7.27
C LYS A 100 -10.08 10.36 -7.10
N GLU A 101 -9.65 9.78 -8.21
CA GLU A 101 -8.90 8.53 -8.25
C GLU A 101 -7.43 8.87 -8.48
N HIS A 102 -6.54 8.36 -7.64
CA HIS A 102 -5.13 8.72 -7.67
C HIS A 102 -4.43 8.27 -8.96
N GLU A 103 -4.82 7.12 -9.49
CA GLU A 103 -4.29 6.57 -10.74
C GLU A 103 -4.71 7.41 -11.94
N VAL A 104 -5.95 7.92 -11.93
CA VAL A 104 -6.43 8.84 -12.96
C VAL A 104 -5.66 10.16 -12.88
N LEU A 105 -5.46 10.70 -11.68
CA LEU A 105 -4.69 11.92 -11.48
C LEU A 105 -3.25 11.75 -12.00
N LEU A 106 -2.59 10.65 -11.67
CA LEU A 106 -1.23 10.35 -12.12
C LEU A 106 -1.15 10.19 -13.65
N HIS A 107 -2.14 9.56 -14.28
CA HIS A 107 -2.26 9.49 -15.73
C HIS A 107 -2.37 10.87 -16.37
N VAL A 108 -3.27 11.72 -15.86
CA VAL A 108 -3.46 13.08 -16.35
C VAL A 108 -2.19 13.90 -16.21
N VAL A 109 -1.50 13.82 -15.07
CA VAL A 109 -0.24 14.54 -14.84
C VAL A 109 0.82 14.08 -15.85
N GLY A 110 1.01 12.77 -16.02
CA GLY A 110 1.97 12.22 -16.99
C GLY A 110 1.69 12.68 -18.42
N ILE A 111 0.41 12.68 -18.83
CA ILE A 111 -0.02 13.17 -20.15
C ILE A 111 0.32 14.66 -20.29
N LEU A 112 -0.03 15.50 -19.31
CA LEU A 112 0.23 16.94 -19.38
C LEU A 112 1.73 17.27 -19.40
N LEU A 113 2.56 16.53 -18.65
CA LEU A 113 4.02 16.64 -18.69
C LEU A 113 4.55 16.30 -20.09
N ARG A 114 4.07 15.19 -20.67
CA ARG A 114 4.43 14.78 -22.04
C ARG A 114 4.06 15.85 -23.06
N LEU A 115 2.85 16.38 -23.01
CA LEU A 115 2.36 17.39 -23.94
C LEU A 115 3.10 18.73 -23.77
N SER A 116 3.47 19.10 -22.54
CA SER A 116 4.31 20.27 -22.25
C SER A 116 5.69 20.14 -22.90
N LYS A 117 6.34 18.99 -22.74
CA LYS A 117 7.64 18.68 -23.35
C LYS A 117 7.61 18.77 -24.88
N LEU A 118 6.48 18.40 -25.49
CA LEU A 118 6.23 18.50 -26.93
C LEU A 118 5.78 19.90 -27.39
N LYS A 119 5.59 20.86 -26.47
CA LYS A 119 5.05 22.20 -26.72
C LYS A 119 3.62 22.17 -27.29
N LEU A 120 2.86 21.12 -26.97
CA LEU A 120 1.43 20.99 -27.27
C LEU A 120 0.56 21.48 -26.11
N TYR A 121 1.17 21.78 -24.96
CA TYR A 121 0.55 22.41 -23.81
C TYR A 121 1.47 23.49 -23.24
N ASP A 122 0.93 24.69 -23.01
CA ASP A 122 1.73 25.89 -22.71
C ASP A 122 2.25 25.97 -21.26
N LYS A 123 1.79 25.09 -20.37
CA LYS A 123 2.23 25.08 -18.97
C LYS A 123 3.60 24.44 -18.81
N SER A 124 4.41 25.02 -17.94
CA SER A 124 5.69 24.42 -17.53
C SER A 124 5.47 23.18 -16.66
N SER A 125 6.48 22.29 -16.61
CA SER A 125 6.43 21.12 -15.74
C SER A 125 6.23 21.50 -14.26
N ILE A 126 6.88 22.58 -13.81
CA ILE A 126 6.71 23.15 -12.46
C ILE A 126 5.26 23.55 -12.18
N GLU A 127 4.58 24.21 -13.13
CA GLU A 127 3.17 24.58 -12.96
C GLU A 127 2.26 23.35 -12.87
N ILE A 128 2.55 22.31 -13.66
CA ILE A 128 1.80 21.05 -13.66
C ILE A 128 1.97 20.32 -12.33
N VAL A 129 3.21 20.18 -11.85
CA VAL A 129 3.52 19.53 -10.56
C VAL A 129 2.85 20.28 -9.41
N ASN A 130 2.98 21.61 -9.35
CA ASN A 130 2.33 22.40 -8.29
C ASN A 130 0.81 22.26 -8.32
N LYS A 131 0.21 22.18 -9.51
CA LYS A 131 -1.24 21.96 -9.62
C LYS A 131 -1.65 20.54 -9.24
N ALA A 132 -0.81 19.54 -9.50
CA ALA A 132 -1.04 18.18 -9.03
C ALA A 132 -1.01 18.11 -7.50
N LYS A 133 -0.07 18.80 -6.85
CA LYS A 133 -0.02 18.92 -5.39
C LYS A 133 -1.28 19.59 -4.80
N ASP A 134 -1.76 20.66 -5.42
CA ASP A 134 -3.05 21.30 -5.04
C ASP A 134 -4.25 20.35 -5.21
N ASN A 135 -4.25 19.50 -6.25
CA ASN A 135 -5.26 18.47 -6.43
C ASN A 135 -5.23 17.44 -5.28
N ILE A 136 -4.03 16.99 -4.91
CA ILE A 136 -3.80 16.03 -3.82
C ILE A 136 -4.31 16.62 -2.50
N ASP A 137 -3.89 17.84 -2.16
CA ASP A 137 -4.31 18.49 -0.90
C ASP A 137 -5.83 18.65 -0.79
N LYS A 138 -6.53 18.91 -1.90
CA LYS A 138 -7.98 19.13 -1.91
C LYS A 138 -8.81 17.85 -1.94
N ASN A 139 -8.28 16.76 -2.48
CA ASN A 139 -9.00 15.49 -2.63
C ASN A 139 -8.41 14.38 -1.76
N LEU A 140 -7.52 14.72 -0.82
CA LEU A 140 -6.69 13.78 -0.06
C LEU A 140 -7.50 12.61 0.54
N GLU A 141 -8.61 12.89 1.23
CA GLU A 141 -9.45 11.86 1.86
C GLU A 141 -10.00 10.83 0.86
N ILE A 142 -10.33 11.27 -0.37
CA ILE A 142 -10.86 10.39 -1.41
C ILE A 142 -9.73 9.60 -2.06
N LEU A 143 -8.57 10.24 -2.25
CA LEU A 143 -7.40 9.60 -2.81
C LEU A 143 -6.88 8.51 -1.86
N GLU A 144 -6.82 8.78 -0.55
CA GLU A 144 -6.39 7.83 0.49
C GLU A 144 -7.16 6.52 0.48
N LYS A 145 -8.50 6.60 0.35
CA LYS A 145 -9.36 5.41 0.30
C LYS A 145 -9.10 4.54 -0.94
N ASN A 146 -8.52 5.13 -1.98
CA ASN A 146 -8.29 4.46 -3.25
C ASN A 146 -6.82 4.12 -3.47
N ILE A 147 -5.87 4.53 -2.61
CA ILE A 147 -4.45 4.24 -2.82
C ILE A 147 -4.22 2.74 -2.71
N HIS A 148 -3.99 2.10 -3.86
CA HIS A 148 -3.46 0.77 -3.92
C HIS A 148 -1.99 0.82 -3.51
N LYS A 149 -1.50 -0.22 -2.83
CA LYS A 149 -0.11 -0.33 -2.33
C LYS A 149 0.97 -0.20 -3.42
N ASP A 150 0.56 -0.10 -4.68
CA ASP A 150 1.44 -0.14 -5.82
C ASP A 150 1.26 1.10 -6.73
N LEU A 151 2.04 2.15 -6.45
CA LEU A 151 2.18 3.33 -7.32
C LEU A 151 3.08 3.04 -8.54
N GLU A 152 3.70 1.86 -8.61
CA GLU A 152 4.57 1.45 -9.72
C GLU A 152 3.76 0.89 -10.88
N TYR A 153 2.73 0.08 -10.60
CA TYR A 153 1.83 -0.42 -11.63
C TYR A 153 0.69 0.56 -11.92
N SER A 154 0.57 0.93 -13.18
CA SER A 154 -0.50 1.78 -13.67
C SER A 154 -1.81 0.99 -13.83
N SER A 155 -2.91 1.54 -13.33
CA SER A 155 -4.26 1.04 -13.63
C SER A 155 -4.62 1.28 -15.11
N PHE A 156 -5.70 0.64 -15.59
CA PHE A 156 -6.24 0.79 -16.97
C PHE A 156 -5.44 0.12 -18.09
N GLY A 157 -4.45 -0.74 -17.78
CA GLY A 157 -3.62 -1.41 -18.79
C GLY A 157 -2.75 -0.46 -19.62
N LEU A 158 -2.62 0.80 -19.17
CA LEU A 158 -1.85 1.87 -19.79
C LEU A 158 -0.78 2.31 -18.80
N GLY A 159 0.50 2.33 -19.20
CA GLY A 159 1.59 2.86 -18.38
C GLY A 159 1.43 4.37 -18.10
N TYR A 160 1.95 4.84 -16.96
CA TYR A 160 2.06 6.27 -16.72
C TYR A 160 3.05 6.90 -17.72
N MET A 161 2.62 7.95 -18.43
CA MET A 161 3.54 8.72 -19.27
C MET A 161 4.56 9.47 -18.41
N GLU A 162 5.80 9.55 -18.89
CA GLU A 162 6.90 10.22 -18.18
C GLU A 162 7.12 9.63 -16.75
N ALA A 163 6.83 8.34 -16.55
CA ALA A 163 6.93 7.64 -15.26
C ALA A 163 8.29 7.74 -14.56
N GLU A 164 9.36 7.83 -15.36
CA GLU A 164 10.75 7.89 -14.88
C GLU A 164 11.28 9.33 -14.77
N THR A 165 10.43 10.34 -14.99
CA THR A 165 10.85 11.74 -14.85
C THR A 165 10.80 12.21 -13.41
N ASP A 166 11.74 13.08 -13.04
CA ASP A 166 11.81 13.70 -11.72
C ASP A 166 10.47 14.36 -11.36
N GLU A 167 9.77 14.95 -12.33
CA GLU A 167 8.50 15.64 -12.09
C GLU A 167 7.35 14.70 -11.72
N LEU A 168 7.22 13.55 -12.38
CA LEU A 168 6.16 12.59 -12.01
C LEU A 168 6.51 11.85 -10.72
N ILE A 169 7.80 11.55 -10.51
CA ILE A 169 8.30 10.97 -9.25
C ILE A 169 7.99 11.92 -8.09
N GLU A 170 8.24 13.22 -8.24
CA GLU A 170 7.92 14.23 -7.22
C GLU A 170 6.43 14.25 -6.85
N VAL A 171 5.53 14.06 -7.82
CA VAL A 171 4.09 13.99 -7.56
C VAL A 171 3.70 12.71 -6.82
N LYS A 172 4.28 11.57 -7.22
CA LYS A 172 4.06 10.28 -6.52
C LYS A 172 4.55 10.34 -5.08
N ASP A 173 5.76 10.86 -4.87
CA ASP A 173 6.35 11.02 -3.55
C ASP A 173 5.52 11.97 -2.67
N TYR A 174 5.00 13.05 -3.26
CA TYR A 174 4.13 13.98 -2.54
C TYR A 174 2.80 13.35 -2.14
N LEU A 175 2.16 12.59 -3.04
CA LEU A 175 0.95 11.83 -2.73
C LEU A 175 1.20 10.86 -1.58
N LEU A 176 2.29 10.09 -1.65
CA LEU A 176 2.66 9.13 -0.63
C LEU A 176 2.94 9.83 0.72
N TYR A 177 3.69 10.94 0.70
CA TYR A 177 3.94 11.76 1.88
C TYR A 177 2.65 12.27 2.52
N LYS A 178 1.72 12.81 1.73
CA LYS A 178 0.44 13.33 2.23
C LYS A 178 -0.46 12.25 2.81
N THR A 179 -0.48 11.09 2.16
CA THR A 179 -1.16 9.89 2.65
C THR A 179 -0.59 9.48 4.01
N HIS A 180 0.73 9.41 4.15
CA HIS A 180 1.37 9.12 5.43
C HIS A 180 1.10 10.19 6.50
N GLU A 181 1.12 11.47 6.14
CA GLU A 181 0.83 12.59 7.04
C GLU A 181 -0.60 12.49 7.61
N SER A 182 -1.60 12.30 6.74
CA SER A 182 -3.00 12.16 7.15
C SER A 182 -3.26 10.91 7.99
N ILE A 183 -2.72 9.77 7.56
CA ILE A 183 -2.77 8.54 8.35
C ILE A 183 -2.22 8.81 9.75
N ASN A 184 -1.01 9.36 9.86
CA ASN A 184 -0.38 9.64 11.15
C ASN A 184 -1.19 10.58 12.04
N ASN A 185 -1.87 11.58 11.47
CA ASN A 185 -2.73 12.49 12.23
C ASN A 185 -3.97 11.79 12.81
N ASN A 186 -4.49 10.76 12.13
CA ASN A 186 -5.66 10.00 12.57
C ASN A 186 -5.29 8.77 13.41
N LEU A 187 -4.03 8.32 13.43
CA LEU A 187 -3.61 7.12 14.17
C LEU A 187 -3.86 7.23 15.68
N GLU A 188 -3.76 8.42 16.28
CA GLU A 188 -4.05 8.59 17.71
C GLU A 188 -5.53 8.28 18.02
N ASP A 189 -6.44 8.86 17.24
CA ASP A 189 -7.89 8.63 17.39
C ASP A 189 -8.25 7.17 17.11
N ILE A 190 -7.70 6.57 16.05
CA ILE A 190 -7.87 5.15 15.73
C ILE A 190 -7.35 4.26 16.88
N GLY A 191 -6.25 4.65 17.53
CA GLY A 191 -5.69 3.93 18.66
C GLY A 191 -6.63 3.92 19.87
N ILE A 192 -7.31 5.04 20.12
CA ILE A 192 -8.34 5.16 21.15
C ILE A 192 -9.54 4.26 20.80
N GLU A 193 -10.02 4.32 19.56
CA GLU A 193 -11.13 3.49 19.09
C GLU A 193 -10.85 1.98 19.23
N LEU A 194 -9.63 1.54 18.92
CA LEU A 194 -9.22 0.14 19.11
C LEU A 194 -9.31 -0.31 20.58
N ILE A 195 -8.97 0.56 21.53
CA ILE A 195 -9.12 0.28 22.96
C ILE A 195 -10.61 0.18 23.33
N ASP A 196 -11.43 1.10 22.83
CA ASP A 196 -12.87 1.12 23.12
C ASP A 196 -13.57 -0.14 22.58
N LEU A 197 -13.23 -0.58 21.37
CA LEU A 197 -13.73 -1.84 20.81
C LEU A 197 -13.43 -3.04 21.71
N LEU A 198 -12.24 -3.10 22.32
CA LEU A 198 -11.89 -4.17 23.26
C LEU A 198 -12.67 -4.07 24.57
N ASN A 199 -12.83 -2.86 25.12
CA ASN A 199 -13.62 -2.60 26.33
C ASN A 199 -15.09 -3.01 26.15
N ASP A 200 -15.66 -2.72 24.98
CA ASP A 200 -17.03 -3.08 24.61
C ASP A 200 -17.19 -4.57 24.25
N ASN A 201 -16.10 -5.35 24.32
CA ASN A 201 -16.02 -6.74 23.88
C ASN A 201 -16.37 -6.94 22.39
N ASN A 202 -16.21 -5.91 21.56
CA ASN A 202 -16.41 -5.96 20.12
C ASN A 202 -15.16 -6.44 19.38
N TYR A 203 -14.82 -7.72 19.61
CA TYR A 203 -13.61 -8.32 19.03
C TYR A 203 -13.62 -8.39 17.50
N GLU A 204 -14.78 -8.61 16.87
CA GLU A 204 -14.82 -8.76 15.41
C GLU A 204 -14.43 -7.46 14.72
N GLU A 205 -14.92 -6.33 15.22
CA GLU A 205 -14.54 -5.02 14.68
C GLU A 205 -13.07 -4.71 14.92
N PHE A 206 -12.57 -4.97 16.14
CA PHE A 206 -11.13 -4.85 16.44
C PHE A 206 -10.27 -5.67 15.47
N LYS A 207 -10.71 -6.90 15.15
CA LYS A 207 -10.03 -7.76 14.20
C LYS A 207 -10.09 -7.19 12.78
N ASN A 208 -11.24 -6.66 12.36
CA ASN A 208 -11.42 -6.09 11.04
C ASN A 208 -10.50 -4.89 10.82
N GLU A 209 -10.44 -3.97 11.79
CA GLU A 209 -9.56 -2.79 11.74
C GLU A 209 -8.07 -3.17 11.62
N LEU A 210 -7.63 -4.21 12.34
CA LEU A 210 -6.23 -4.67 12.29
C LEU A 210 -5.92 -5.66 11.17
N SER A 211 -6.92 -6.07 10.39
CA SER A 211 -6.74 -6.98 9.25
C SER A 211 -6.55 -6.19 7.96
N GLU A 212 -5.94 -6.83 6.96
CA GLU A 212 -5.96 -6.31 5.59
C GLU A 212 -7.41 -6.09 5.14
N SER A 213 -7.79 -4.83 5.00
CA SER A 213 -9.08 -4.41 4.47
C SER A 213 -8.83 -3.42 3.33
N PHE A 214 -9.75 -3.38 2.37
CA PHE A 214 -9.69 -2.47 1.23
C PHE A 214 -9.85 -0.99 1.62
N VAL A 215 -10.23 -0.69 2.86
CA VAL A 215 -10.58 0.67 3.31
C VAL A 215 -9.55 1.23 4.28
N ASN A 216 -9.04 0.41 5.21
CA ASN A 216 -8.02 0.77 6.18
C ASN A 216 -6.95 -0.33 6.22
N ASN A 217 -5.71 -0.01 5.86
CA ASN A 217 -4.58 -0.92 5.96
C ASN A 217 -3.75 -0.64 7.24
N LEU A 218 -4.39 -0.71 8.42
CA LEU A 218 -3.70 -0.57 9.72
C LEU A 218 -2.69 -1.70 9.97
N GLN A 219 -2.72 -2.77 9.17
CA GLN A 219 -1.80 -3.90 9.29
C GLN A 219 -0.32 -3.46 9.22
N GLU A 220 -0.02 -2.46 8.39
CA GLU A 220 1.34 -1.99 8.10
C GLU A 220 1.70 -0.68 8.80
N LEU A 221 0.76 -0.07 9.50
CA LEU A 221 0.92 1.22 10.16
C LEU A 221 1.30 1.05 11.63
N PRO A 222 2.15 1.91 12.21
CA PRO A 222 2.63 1.77 13.58
C PRO A 222 1.62 2.26 14.62
N ILE A 223 0.35 1.84 14.52
CA ILE A 223 -0.75 2.27 15.41
C ILE A 223 -0.42 2.08 16.89
N PHE A 224 0.29 1.01 17.29
CA PHE A 224 0.63 0.78 18.68
C PHE A 224 1.65 1.79 19.22
N SER A 225 2.43 2.45 18.37
CA SER A 225 3.31 3.56 18.79
C SER A 225 2.52 4.80 19.26
N LYS A 226 1.23 4.88 18.90
CA LYS A 226 0.31 5.97 19.25
C LYS A 226 -0.64 5.64 20.38
N ILE A 227 -0.64 4.39 20.85
CA ILE A 227 -1.51 3.94 21.93
C ILE A 227 -0.77 4.07 23.27
N ASP A 228 -1.45 4.64 24.27
CA ASP A 228 -0.96 4.61 25.66
C ASP A 228 -0.88 3.16 26.16
N VAL A 229 0.35 2.69 26.44
CA VAL A 229 0.62 1.31 26.83
C VAL A 229 -0.09 0.92 28.13
N GLY A 230 -0.28 1.87 29.04
CA GLY A 230 -0.99 1.65 30.31
C GLY A 230 -2.47 1.38 30.08
N SER A 231 -3.11 2.15 29.22
CA SER A 231 -4.52 2.03 28.84
C SER A 231 -4.78 0.73 28.11
N PHE A 232 -3.91 0.36 27.15
CA PHE A 232 -3.99 -0.95 26.49
C PHE A 232 -3.82 -2.10 27.50
N PHE A 233 -2.81 -2.02 28.38
CA PHE A 233 -2.57 -3.03 29.40
C PHE A 233 -3.76 -3.23 30.35
N ASN A 234 -4.34 -2.14 30.85
CA ASN A 234 -5.53 -2.20 31.71
C ASN A 234 -6.72 -2.84 30.99
N THR A 235 -6.89 -2.53 29.70
CA THR A 235 -7.91 -3.15 28.85
C THR A 235 -7.68 -4.66 28.74
N ILE A 236 -6.46 -5.10 28.45
CA ILE A 236 -6.08 -6.52 28.43
C ILE A 236 -6.38 -7.23 29.75
N LEU A 237 -6.20 -6.57 30.90
CA LEU A 237 -6.55 -7.14 32.21
C LEU A 237 -8.06 -7.33 32.39
N ASN A 238 -8.88 -6.45 31.83
CA ASN A 238 -10.33 -6.41 32.04
C ASN A 238 -11.15 -7.23 31.03
N ILE A 239 -10.63 -7.46 29.82
CA ILE A 239 -11.34 -8.26 28.81
C ILE A 239 -11.55 -9.73 29.21
N LYS A 240 -12.60 -10.33 28.66
CA LYS A 240 -12.93 -11.76 28.85
C LYS A 240 -11.81 -12.66 28.35
N HIS A 241 -11.63 -13.82 28.99
CA HIS A 241 -10.64 -14.82 28.58
C HIS A 241 -10.83 -15.30 27.14
N SER A 242 -12.08 -15.40 26.67
CA SER A 242 -12.40 -15.74 25.29
C SER A 242 -11.85 -14.71 24.30
N THR A 243 -11.98 -13.41 24.61
CA THR A 243 -11.45 -12.31 23.80
C THR A 243 -9.92 -12.29 23.85
N LEU A 244 -9.34 -12.44 25.04
CA LEU A 244 -7.88 -12.50 25.24
C LEU A 244 -7.22 -13.63 24.45
N ARG A 245 -7.89 -14.79 24.34
CA ARG A 245 -7.39 -15.91 23.52
C ARG A 245 -7.35 -15.55 22.03
N ARG A 246 -8.25 -14.69 21.55
CA ARG A 246 -8.42 -14.37 20.13
C ARG A 246 -7.59 -13.15 19.69
N ILE A 247 -7.35 -12.20 20.58
CA ILE A 247 -6.61 -10.96 20.26
C ILE A 247 -5.17 -11.24 19.82
N LEU A 248 -4.55 -12.24 20.42
CA LEU A 248 -3.14 -12.51 20.26
C LEU A 248 -2.76 -12.98 18.84
N PRO A 249 -3.44 -13.97 18.23
CA PRO A 249 -3.25 -14.28 16.81
C PRO A 249 -3.48 -13.09 15.86
N THR A 250 -4.44 -12.20 16.16
CA THR A 250 -4.75 -11.02 15.33
C THR A 250 -3.59 -10.05 15.33
N ILE A 251 -3.06 -9.71 16.51
CA ILE A 251 -1.91 -8.82 16.65
C ILE A 251 -0.67 -9.45 16.02
N GLU A 252 -0.40 -10.74 16.27
CA GLU A 252 0.75 -11.46 15.69
C GLU A 252 0.77 -11.44 14.17
N LYS A 253 -0.41 -11.49 13.51
CA LYS A 253 -0.51 -11.51 12.05
C LYS A 253 0.18 -10.29 11.43
N ARG A 254 0.12 -9.13 12.07
CA ARG A 254 0.76 -7.89 11.60
C ARG A 254 2.28 -7.99 11.48
N TYR A 255 2.90 -8.74 12.37
CA TYR A 255 4.36 -8.98 12.36
C TYR A 255 4.73 -10.30 11.68
N SER A 256 3.77 -11.05 11.14
CA SER A 256 3.98 -12.42 10.68
C SER A 256 4.68 -12.52 9.32
N GLN A 257 4.71 -11.44 8.53
CA GLN A 257 5.36 -11.36 7.23
C GLN A 257 6.86 -11.71 7.29
N ALA A 258 7.40 -12.20 6.17
CA ALA A 258 8.80 -12.62 6.05
C ALA A 258 9.75 -11.42 6.17
N THR A 259 9.40 -10.34 5.49
CA THR A 259 9.99 -9.01 5.67
C THR A 259 8.96 -8.16 6.39
N ILE A 260 9.35 -7.57 7.52
CA ILE A 260 8.47 -6.69 8.29
C ILE A 260 8.53 -5.31 7.65
N ASN A 261 7.37 -4.66 7.51
CA ASN A 261 7.32 -3.27 7.10
C ASN A 261 8.12 -2.41 8.10
N GLU A 262 9.08 -1.65 7.59
CA GLU A 262 9.98 -0.86 8.43
C GLU A 262 9.26 0.13 9.33
N LEU A 263 8.08 0.60 8.95
CA LEU A 263 7.27 1.51 9.75
C LEU A 263 6.87 0.87 11.10
N LEU A 264 6.61 -0.44 11.14
CA LEU A 264 6.22 -1.14 12.36
C LEU A 264 7.34 -1.20 13.41
N VAL A 265 8.59 -0.90 13.04
CA VAL A 265 9.72 -0.81 13.99
C VAL A 265 9.46 0.26 15.07
N ASP A 266 8.68 1.30 14.75
CA ASP A 266 8.33 2.36 15.69
C ASP A 266 7.45 1.85 16.86
N GLU A 267 6.82 0.68 16.72
CA GLU A 267 6.03 0.05 17.79
C GLU A 267 6.90 -0.74 18.80
N LEU A 268 8.22 -0.87 18.57
CA LEU A 268 9.10 -1.69 19.40
C LEU A 268 9.15 -1.23 20.87
N GLU A 269 9.20 0.09 21.10
CA GLU A 269 9.21 0.65 22.46
C GLU A 269 7.93 0.32 23.22
N PHE A 270 6.77 0.48 22.57
CA PHE A 270 5.47 0.10 23.12
C PHE A 270 5.45 -1.36 23.58
N TRP A 271 5.93 -2.30 22.75
CA TRP A 271 5.94 -3.71 23.11
C TRP A 271 6.89 -4.05 24.26
N HIS A 272 8.04 -3.38 24.34
CA HIS A 272 8.93 -3.53 25.49
C HIS A 272 8.32 -3.00 26.79
N GLU A 273 7.63 -1.86 26.74
CA GLU A 273 6.92 -1.33 27.90
C GLU A 273 5.77 -2.25 28.33
N PHE A 274 5.03 -2.80 27.36
CA PHE A 274 3.96 -3.76 27.60
C PHE A 274 4.49 -5.05 28.26
N GLU A 275 5.63 -5.59 27.80
CA GLU A 275 6.30 -6.74 28.42
C GLU A 275 6.67 -6.44 29.88
N LYS A 276 7.23 -5.25 30.16
CA LYS A 276 7.56 -4.84 31.54
C LYS A 276 6.32 -4.75 32.45
N LEU A 277 5.18 -4.33 31.92
CA LEU A 277 3.92 -4.30 32.69
C LEU A 277 3.42 -5.72 32.98
N LEU A 278 3.50 -6.64 32.01
CA LEU A 278 3.18 -8.05 32.20
C LEU A 278 4.07 -8.68 33.28
N ASP A 279 5.38 -8.41 33.26
CA ASP A 279 6.34 -8.92 34.26
C ASP A 279 6.01 -8.50 35.68
N LYS A 280 5.54 -7.26 35.86
CA LYS A 280 5.14 -6.75 37.18
C LYS A 280 3.83 -7.36 37.69
N GLU A 281 2.94 -7.78 36.78
CA GLU A 281 1.59 -8.22 37.14
C GLU A 281 1.48 -9.74 37.28
N LEU A 282 2.27 -10.51 36.51
CA LEU A 282 2.26 -11.99 36.55
C LEU A 282 2.43 -12.59 37.95
N PRO A 283 3.36 -12.12 38.81
CA PRO A 283 3.52 -12.66 40.17
C PRO A 283 2.26 -12.50 41.03
N LYS A 284 1.45 -11.46 40.80
CA LYS A 284 0.20 -11.22 41.54
C LYS A 284 -0.92 -12.18 41.12
N ARG A 285 -0.74 -12.91 40.01
CA ARG A 285 -1.78 -13.70 39.33
C ARG A 285 -1.39 -15.15 39.10
N GLU A 286 -0.30 -15.61 39.70
CA GLU A 286 0.32 -16.94 39.49
C GLU A 286 -0.68 -18.12 39.57
N LYS A 287 -1.71 -18.01 40.42
CA LYS A 287 -2.70 -19.07 40.64
C LYS A 287 -4.05 -18.79 39.97
N THR A 288 -4.09 -17.95 38.95
CA THR A 288 -5.33 -17.58 38.25
C THR A 288 -5.29 -17.98 36.78
N LEU A 289 -6.45 -18.32 36.22
CA LEU A 289 -6.56 -18.58 34.78
C LEU A 289 -6.14 -17.36 33.95
N LYS A 290 -6.42 -16.15 34.44
CA LYS A 290 -5.93 -14.91 33.83
C LYS A 290 -4.40 -14.87 33.78
N GLY A 291 -3.72 -15.23 34.87
CA GLY A 291 -2.26 -15.32 34.94
C GLY A 291 -1.67 -16.28 33.91
N VAL A 292 -2.30 -17.44 33.71
CA VAL A 292 -1.91 -18.40 32.65
C VAL A 292 -1.97 -17.75 31.26
N TRP A 293 -3.08 -17.07 30.94
CA TRP A 293 -3.23 -16.38 29.64
C TRP A 293 -2.26 -15.21 29.47
N LEU A 294 -2.01 -14.43 30.52
CA LEU A 294 -1.03 -13.34 30.48
C LEU A 294 0.39 -13.87 30.27
N ASN A 295 0.72 -15.04 30.80
CA ASN A 295 2.03 -15.65 30.58
C ASN A 295 2.19 -16.09 29.12
N ILE A 296 1.16 -16.72 28.55
CA ILE A 296 1.14 -17.06 27.11
C ILE A 296 1.28 -15.81 26.26
N LEU A 297 0.55 -14.73 26.62
CA LEU A 297 0.64 -13.45 25.93
C LEU A 297 2.07 -12.90 25.95
N LYS A 298 2.71 -12.88 27.12
CA LYS A 298 4.09 -12.43 27.28
C LYS A 298 5.06 -13.20 26.39
N ASP A 299 5.01 -14.53 26.45
CA ASP A 299 5.92 -15.39 25.67
C ASP A 299 5.80 -15.13 24.16
N ARG A 300 4.57 -14.90 23.70
CA ARG A 300 4.30 -14.61 22.29
C ARG A 300 4.68 -13.19 21.88
N VAL A 301 4.39 -12.18 22.70
CA VAL A 301 4.85 -10.80 22.44
C VAL A 301 6.37 -10.78 22.29
N LYS A 302 7.09 -11.45 23.19
CA LYS A 302 8.54 -11.55 23.11
C LYS A 302 9.01 -12.27 21.84
N GLY A 303 8.59 -13.53 21.65
CA GLY A 303 9.14 -14.38 20.61
C GLY A 303 8.60 -14.15 19.19
N LYS A 304 7.45 -13.47 19.04
CA LYS A 304 6.78 -13.26 17.75
C LYS A 304 6.70 -11.81 17.32
N ILE A 305 6.77 -10.87 18.25
CA ILE A 305 6.65 -9.44 17.96
C ILE A 305 8.00 -8.75 18.19
N ILE A 306 8.47 -8.69 19.44
CA ILE A 306 9.70 -7.98 19.83
C ILE A 306 10.92 -8.52 19.07
N ASP A 307 11.16 -9.83 19.11
CA ASP A 307 12.31 -10.46 18.43
C ASP A 307 12.32 -10.19 16.93
N LYS A 308 11.12 -10.04 16.34
CA LYS A 308 10.91 -9.80 14.92
C LYS A 308 11.18 -8.34 14.57
N LEU A 309 10.60 -7.40 15.32
CA LEU A 309 10.83 -5.96 15.17
C LEU A 309 12.30 -5.59 15.40
N GLN A 310 12.96 -6.20 16.39
CA GLN A 310 14.39 -5.96 16.65
C GLN A 310 15.26 -6.39 15.48
N LYS A 311 15.00 -7.57 14.89
CA LYS A 311 15.71 -8.02 13.68
C LYS A 311 15.52 -7.07 12.51
N ALA A 312 14.31 -6.55 12.31
CA ALA A 312 14.04 -5.57 11.27
C ALA A 312 14.81 -4.26 11.49
N LYS A 313 14.84 -3.78 12.74
CA LYS A 313 15.62 -2.59 13.13
C LYS A 313 17.13 -2.76 12.88
N ASP A 314 17.68 -3.92 13.25
CA ASP A 314 19.11 -4.21 13.10
C ASP A 314 19.51 -4.31 11.62
N ASN A 315 18.67 -4.92 10.77
CA ASN A 315 18.89 -5.00 9.33
C ASN A 315 18.88 -3.60 8.67
N LYS A 316 18.01 -2.70 9.11
CA LYS A 316 17.96 -1.31 8.64
C LYS A 316 19.25 -0.55 8.97
N ALA A 317 19.76 -0.71 10.18
CA ALA A 317 21.00 -0.06 10.61
C ALA A 317 22.22 -0.53 9.80
N LEU A 318 22.27 -1.83 9.44
CA LEU A 318 23.34 -2.40 8.61
C LEU A 318 23.32 -1.85 7.18
N ASN A 319 22.14 -1.72 6.56
CA ASN A 319 22.03 -1.19 5.19
C ASN A 319 22.40 0.30 5.09
N GLN A 320 22.12 1.10 6.12
CA GLN A 320 22.49 2.53 6.16
C GLN A 320 24.00 2.76 6.37
N THR A 321 24.70 1.81 6.99
CA THR A 321 26.16 1.87 7.13
C THR A 321 26.93 1.52 5.85
N ASP A 322 26.34 0.73 4.95
CA ASP A 322 26.99 0.38 3.67
C ASP A 322 26.85 1.49 2.60
N GLU A 323 25.78 2.30 2.64
CA GLU A 323 25.59 3.44 1.73
C GLU A 323 26.44 4.68 2.09
N THR A 324 26.93 4.77 3.33
CA THR A 324 27.75 5.91 3.79
C THR A 324 29.25 5.68 3.63
N VAL A 325 29.66 4.49 3.17
CA VAL A 325 31.07 4.09 2.96
C VAL A 325 31.39 3.85 1.47
N GLY A 326 30.41 4.03 0.57
CA GLY A 326 30.53 3.88 -0.89
C GLY A 326 31.00 5.12 -1.63
#